data_AF-A0A937X5L4-F1
#
_entry.id   AF-A0A937X5L4-F1
#
_cell.length_a   1.000
_cell.length_b   1.000
_cell.length_c   1.000
_cell.angle_alpha   90.00
_cell.angle_beta   90.00
_cell.angle_gamma   90.00
#
_symmetry.space_group_name_H-M   'P 1'
#
loop_
_entity.id
_entity.type
_entity.pdbx_description
1 polymer ?
#
loop_
_entity_poly.entity_id
_entity_poly.type
_entity_poly.pdbx_seq_one_letter_code
_entity_poly.pdbx_strand_id
1 'polypeptide(L)'
;MGSPPPGPRRRLGAWIAPSAWRTVRACAWEGNKRNAVSLGPIPALIPVITGFSPKAGGPGTTLSISGSNFGDAQNPFSLKLGGIAISQAYLDNGTIYATLPSNATTSLFVVSVDGVASDSIQLFTPVASLDL
;
A
#
# COMPACT_ATOMS: atom_id res chain seq x y z
N MET A 1 77.75 17.59 16.87
CA MET A 1 77.80 18.61 15.81
C MET A 1 76.89 18.13 14.70
N GLY A 2 75.83 18.80 14.24
CA GLY A 2 75.21 20.09 14.52
C GLY A 2 73.91 20.11 13.70
N SER A 3 72.88 20.78 14.21
CA SER A 3 71.58 20.99 13.53
C SER A 3 71.64 22.27 12.62
N PRO A 4 70.50 22.79 12.11
CA PRO A 4 69.85 22.72 10.77
C PRO A 4 69.97 24.09 9.99
N PRO A 5 69.30 24.44 8.84
CA PRO A 5 67.83 24.76 8.67
C PRO A 5 67.29 24.63 7.18
N PRO A 6 66.23 25.33 6.65
CA PRO A 6 64.79 25.46 7.02
C PRO A 6 63.73 25.20 5.87
N GLY A 7 62.49 24.81 6.26
CA GLY A 7 61.09 25.17 5.79
C GLY A 7 60.67 25.26 4.30
N PRO A 8 59.33 25.30 3.94
CA PRO A 8 58.18 25.87 4.70
C PRO A 8 56.89 24.99 4.85
N ARG A 9 56.22 25.02 6.04
CA ARG A 9 54.90 25.62 6.42
C ARG A 9 53.66 25.03 5.69
N ARG A 10 52.55 24.57 6.32
CA ARG A 10 51.67 25.08 7.42
C ARG A 10 50.80 23.89 7.95
N ARG A 11 50.73 23.52 9.25
CA ARG A 11 49.76 23.92 10.31
C ARG A 11 48.28 23.94 9.82
N LEU A 12 47.32 23.17 10.34
CA LEU A 12 46.75 23.13 11.70
C LEU A 12 45.77 21.94 11.88
N GLY A 13 45.80 21.24 13.03
CA GLY A 13 44.70 20.42 13.61
C GLY A 13 44.33 19.12 12.86
N ALA A 14 43.96 18.01 13.47
CA ALA A 14 43.45 17.76 14.80
C ALA A 14 43.89 16.37 15.28
N TRP A 15 44.31 16.31 16.54
CA TRP A 15 44.40 15.07 17.31
C TRP A 15 42.96 14.74 17.75
N ILE A 16 42.34 13.70 17.18
CA ILE A 16 41.21 13.00 17.79
C ILE A 16 41.40 11.50 17.52
N ALA A 17 41.91 10.78 18.52
CA ALA A 17 41.39 9.45 18.86
C ALA A 17 40.34 9.67 19.98
N PRO A 18 39.49 8.72 20.42
CA PRO A 18 39.09 7.42 19.89
C PRO A 18 37.54 7.26 19.97
N SER A 19 36.79 7.33 18.87
CA SER A 19 35.32 7.17 18.98
C SER A 19 34.59 6.94 17.64
N ALA A 20 34.98 5.96 16.85
CA ALA A 20 34.03 5.31 15.92
C ALA A 20 33.29 4.18 16.64
N TRP A 21 32.67 4.50 17.78
CA TRP A 21 31.67 3.63 18.39
C TRP A 21 30.35 3.91 17.66
N ARG A 22 29.70 2.84 17.23
CA ARG A 22 28.32 2.75 16.71
C ARG A 22 28.12 3.01 15.23
N THR A 23 28.19 1.94 14.44
CA THR A 23 27.04 1.49 13.62
C THR A 23 27.08 -0.03 13.43
N VAL A 24 27.16 -0.78 14.54
CA VAL A 24 26.69 -2.17 14.51
C VAL A 24 25.22 -2.18 14.91
N ARG A 25 24.35 -1.76 13.98
CA ARG A 25 22.91 -2.08 13.95
C ARG A 25 22.38 -1.98 12.51
N ALA A 26 22.94 -2.78 11.63
CA ALA A 26 22.08 -3.60 10.80
C ALA A 26 22.40 -5.03 11.21
N CYS A 27 21.39 -5.76 11.68
CA CYS A 27 21.45 -7.20 11.65
C CYS A 27 21.61 -7.58 10.17
N ALA A 28 22.85 -7.66 9.67
CA ALA A 28 23.13 -8.38 8.46
C ALA A 28 22.99 -9.86 8.83
N TRP A 29 21.73 -10.29 8.86
CA TRP A 29 21.34 -11.68 8.96
C TRP A 29 21.95 -12.39 7.76
N GLU A 30 22.98 -13.18 8.00
CA GLU A 30 23.54 -14.15 7.05
C GLU A 30 22.54 -15.31 6.89
N GLY A 31 21.34 -14.98 6.41
CA GLY A 31 20.33 -15.94 6.03
C GLY A 31 20.59 -16.39 4.61
N ASN A 32 21.07 -17.62 4.47
CA ASN A 32 20.96 -18.50 3.31
C ASN A 32 20.31 -17.87 2.04
N LYS A 33 21.12 -17.26 1.17
CA LYS A 33 20.72 -16.78 -0.17
C LYS A 33 20.48 -17.93 -1.17
N ARG A 34 19.90 -19.06 -0.76
CA ARG A 34 19.58 -20.17 -1.67
C ARG A 34 18.07 -20.23 -1.85
N ASN A 35 17.63 -19.94 -3.07
CA ASN A 35 16.25 -19.86 -3.57
C ASN A 35 15.46 -18.61 -3.18
N ALA A 36 15.81 -17.47 -3.80
CA ALA A 36 14.74 -16.69 -4.38
C ALA A 36 14.11 -17.56 -5.48
N VAL A 37 13.02 -18.26 -5.16
CA VAL A 37 12.18 -18.85 -6.20
C VAL A 37 11.59 -17.64 -6.92
N SER A 38 12.18 -17.27 -8.05
CA SER A 38 11.51 -16.43 -9.03
C SER A 38 10.37 -17.30 -9.56
N LEU A 39 9.28 -17.36 -8.80
CA LEU A 39 8.00 -17.82 -9.30
C LEU A 39 7.79 -16.99 -10.57
N GLY A 40 7.49 -17.65 -11.68
CA GLY A 40 7.16 -16.94 -12.92
C GLY A 40 6.04 -15.92 -12.68
N PRO A 41 5.62 -15.15 -13.70
CA PRO A 41 4.48 -14.24 -13.55
C PRO A 41 3.35 -14.98 -12.83
N ILE A 42 3.07 -14.53 -11.60
CA ILE A 42 2.05 -15.13 -10.75
C ILE A 42 0.76 -14.97 -11.54
N PRO A 43 -0.05 -16.02 -11.75
CA PRO A 43 -1.30 -15.86 -12.48
C PRO A 43 -2.12 -14.80 -11.74
N ALA A 44 -2.24 -13.62 -12.37
CA ALA A 44 -3.01 -12.52 -11.82
C ALA A 44 -4.47 -12.96 -11.88
N LEU A 45 -5.00 -13.35 -10.72
CA LEU A 45 -6.40 -13.73 -10.62
C LEU A 45 -7.24 -12.49 -10.85
N ILE A 46 -8.13 -12.56 -11.84
CA ILE A 46 -9.02 -11.44 -12.15
C ILE A 46 -10.00 -11.31 -10.98
N PRO A 47 -10.05 -10.16 -10.28
CA PRO A 47 -11.06 -9.93 -9.26
C PRO A 47 -12.44 -10.04 -9.91
N VAL A 48 -13.41 -10.64 -9.23
CA VAL A 48 -14.79 -10.75 -9.75
C VAL A 48 -15.74 -10.28 -8.67
N ILE A 49 -16.58 -9.32 -9.00
CA ILE A 49 -17.63 -8.82 -8.10
C ILE A 49 -18.93 -9.54 -8.45
N THR A 50 -19.43 -10.38 -7.53
CA THR A 50 -20.69 -11.12 -7.74
C THR A 50 -21.90 -10.28 -7.33
N GLY A 51 -21.73 -9.39 -6.34
CA GLY A 51 -22.79 -8.49 -5.90
C GLY A 51 -22.36 -7.65 -4.70
N PHE A 52 -23.24 -6.76 -4.29
CA PHE A 52 -23.03 -5.94 -3.09
C PHE A 52 -24.35 -5.64 -2.39
N SER A 53 -24.26 -5.35 -1.10
CA SER A 53 -25.37 -4.97 -0.26
C SER A 53 -24.93 -3.96 0.81
N PRO A 54 -25.72 -2.91 1.09
CA PRO A 54 -26.96 -2.52 0.42
C PRO A 54 -26.76 -1.93 -0.99
N LYS A 55 -27.80 -1.97 -1.84
CA LYS A 55 -27.78 -1.35 -3.19
C LYS A 55 -27.87 0.17 -3.16
N ALA A 56 -28.35 0.71 -2.04
CA ALA A 56 -28.46 2.13 -1.79
C ALA A 56 -27.99 2.46 -0.38
N GLY A 57 -27.31 3.59 -0.23
CA GLY A 57 -26.77 4.05 1.05
C GLY A 57 -26.31 5.50 0.96
N GLY A 58 -26.29 6.18 2.10
CA GLY A 58 -25.79 7.55 2.21
C GLY A 58 -24.29 7.59 2.53
N PRO A 59 -23.73 8.79 2.69
CA PRO A 59 -22.39 9.01 3.24
C PRO A 59 -22.16 8.18 4.51
N GLY A 60 -21.02 7.50 4.62
CA GLY A 60 -20.67 6.74 5.83
C GLY A 60 -21.37 5.39 5.99
N THR A 61 -22.23 4.99 5.03
CA THR A 61 -22.84 3.66 5.07
C THR A 61 -21.79 2.60 4.77
N THR A 62 -21.75 1.53 5.57
CA THR A 62 -20.92 0.37 5.31
C THR A 62 -21.58 -0.52 4.26
N LEU A 63 -20.86 -0.78 3.18
CA LEU A 63 -21.24 -1.70 2.12
C LEU A 63 -20.46 -3.00 2.24
N SER A 64 -21.14 -4.13 2.03
CA SER A 64 -20.51 -5.42 1.81
C SER A 64 -20.52 -5.74 0.32
N ILE A 65 -19.35 -6.02 -0.23
CA ILE A 65 -19.13 -6.36 -1.63
C ILE A 65 -18.62 -7.80 -1.65
N SER A 66 -19.43 -8.70 -2.19
CA SER A 66 -19.09 -10.11 -2.30
C SER A 66 -18.48 -10.41 -3.67
N GLY A 67 -17.57 -11.37 -3.69
CA GLY A 67 -16.89 -11.74 -4.92
C GLY A 67 -15.76 -12.72 -4.70
N SER A 68 -14.80 -12.71 -5.62
CA SER A 68 -13.69 -13.66 -5.63
C SER A 68 -12.43 -12.97 -6.14
N ASN A 69 -11.26 -13.51 -5.78
CA ASN A 69 -9.95 -13.02 -6.23
C ASN A 69 -9.64 -11.58 -5.83
N PHE A 70 -10.16 -11.11 -4.71
CA PHE A 70 -9.92 -9.75 -4.21
C PHE A 70 -8.55 -9.57 -3.54
N GLY A 71 -7.72 -10.61 -3.52
CA GLY A 71 -6.41 -10.60 -2.86
C GLY A 71 -6.48 -10.91 -1.37
N ASP A 72 -5.34 -10.75 -0.70
CA ASP A 72 -5.11 -11.01 0.72
C ASP A 72 -4.29 -9.85 1.32
N ALA A 73 -3.98 -9.89 2.61
CA ALA A 73 -3.16 -8.86 3.28
C ALA A 73 -1.80 -8.59 2.61
N GLN A 74 -1.26 -9.54 1.85
CA GLN A 74 -0.02 -9.39 1.06
C GLN A 74 -0.24 -8.66 -0.28
N ASN A 75 -1.47 -8.67 -0.81
CA ASN A 75 -1.84 -8.10 -2.10
C ASN A 75 -2.90 -7.00 -1.91
N PRO A 76 -2.50 -5.73 -1.81
CA PRO A 76 -3.44 -4.64 -1.59
C PRO A 76 -4.40 -4.50 -2.78
N PHE A 77 -5.69 -4.35 -2.47
CA PHE A 77 -6.72 -4.02 -3.45
C PHE A 77 -7.01 -2.52 -3.43
N SER A 78 -7.49 -1.99 -4.55
CA SER A 78 -7.98 -0.63 -4.68
C SER A 78 -9.44 -0.66 -5.08
N LEU A 79 -10.30 -0.08 -4.26
CA LEU A 79 -11.74 0.03 -4.53
C LEU A 79 -12.08 1.46 -4.94
N LYS A 80 -12.80 1.60 -6.06
CA LYS A 80 -13.30 2.87 -6.57
C LYS A 80 -14.79 2.77 -6.85
N LEU A 81 -15.52 3.85 -6.61
CA LEU A 81 -16.93 4.02 -6.97
C LEU A 81 -17.03 5.17 -7.96
N GLY A 82 -17.36 4.89 -9.23
CA GLY A 82 -17.52 5.94 -10.24
C GLY A 82 -16.29 6.83 -10.44
N GLY A 83 -15.09 6.29 -10.20
CA GLY A 83 -13.83 7.02 -10.24
C GLY A 83 -13.38 7.63 -8.91
N ILE A 84 -14.23 7.64 -7.88
CA ILE A 84 -13.89 8.10 -6.53
C ILE A 84 -13.25 6.96 -5.75
N ALA A 85 -12.02 7.16 -5.26
CA ALA A 85 -11.34 6.16 -4.44
C ALA A 85 -11.98 6.06 -3.05
N ILE A 86 -12.24 4.83 -2.61
CA ILE A 86 -12.72 4.56 -1.25
C ILE A 86 -11.51 4.29 -0.36
N SER A 87 -11.28 5.16 0.63
CA SER A 87 -10.12 5.07 1.53
C SER A 87 -10.32 4.05 2.66
N GLN A 88 -11.55 3.86 3.10
CA GLN A 88 -11.91 2.91 4.15
C GLN A 88 -12.52 1.66 3.52
N ALA A 89 -11.67 0.75 3.08
CA ALA A 89 -12.09 -0.57 2.64
C ALA A 89 -11.16 -1.65 3.22
N TYR A 90 -11.74 -2.76 3.66
CA TYR A 90 -11.01 -3.93 4.14
C TYR A 90 -11.62 -5.20 3.56
N LEU A 91 -10.79 -6.22 3.41
CA LEU A 91 -11.21 -7.52 2.94
C LEU A 91 -11.26 -8.49 4.12
N ASP A 92 -12.37 -9.22 4.23
CA ASP A 92 -12.57 -10.27 5.22
C ASP A 92 -13.23 -11.47 4.55
N ASN A 93 -12.54 -12.62 4.61
CA ASN A 93 -13.02 -13.90 4.08
C ASN A 93 -13.60 -13.83 2.64
N GLY A 94 -12.97 -13.06 1.75
CA GLY A 94 -13.44 -12.87 0.36
C GLY A 94 -14.58 -11.86 0.18
N THR A 95 -14.95 -11.14 1.23
CA THR A 95 -15.93 -10.03 1.20
C THR A 95 -15.21 -8.72 1.48
N ILE A 96 -15.37 -7.75 0.60
CA ILE A 96 -14.86 -6.39 0.81
C ILE A 96 -15.90 -5.59 1.55
N TYR A 97 -15.52 -5.04 2.68
CA TYR A 97 -16.30 -4.07 3.44
C TYR A 97 -15.76 -2.68 3.15
N ALA A 98 -16.63 -1.78 2.72
CA ALA A 98 -16.26 -0.45 2.27
C ALA A 98 -17.19 0.60 2.86
N THR A 99 -16.61 1.66 3.42
CA THR A 99 -17.39 2.80 3.92
C THR A 99 -17.53 3.83 2.81
N LEU A 100 -18.77 4.22 2.50
CA LEU A 100 -19.01 5.19 1.44
C LEU A 100 -18.50 6.59 1.80
N PRO A 101 -17.76 7.26 0.90
CA PRO A 101 -17.43 8.67 1.07
C PRO A 101 -18.67 9.55 0.88
N SER A 102 -18.65 10.78 1.41
CA SER A 102 -19.75 11.74 1.28
C SER A 102 -20.07 12.15 -0.15
N ASN A 103 -19.14 11.91 -1.07
CA ASN A 103 -19.26 12.28 -2.48
C ASN A 103 -19.67 11.08 -3.36
N ALA A 104 -20.19 10.00 -2.77
CA ALA A 104 -20.65 8.84 -3.52
C ALA A 104 -21.70 9.24 -4.57
N THR A 105 -21.45 8.87 -5.83
CA THR A 105 -22.33 9.16 -6.97
C THR A 105 -22.86 7.83 -7.56
N THR A 106 -24.04 7.86 -8.19
CA THR A 106 -24.63 6.67 -8.84
C THR A 106 -23.68 6.11 -9.89
N SER A 107 -23.05 4.97 -9.62
CA SER A 107 -22.00 4.44 -10.49
C SER A 107 -21.67 2.97 -10.21
N LEU A 108 -20.83 2.39 -11.05
CA LEU A 108 -20.29 1.03 -10.89
C LEU A 108 -19.10 1.04 -9.91
N PHE A 109 -18.92 -0.08 -9.22
CA PHE A 109 -17.70 -0.33 -8.45
C PHE A 109 -16.62 -0.87 -9.36
N VAL A 110 -15.41 -0.35 -9.19
CA VAL A 110 -14.21 -0.84 -9.85
C VAL A 110 -13.26 -1.32 -8.75
N VAL A 111 -12.97 -2.61 -8.75
CA VAL A 111 -11.96 -3.21 -7.86
C VAL A 111 -10.73 -3.51 -8.68
N SER A 112 -9.57 -3.03 -8.24
CA SER A 112 -8.28 -3.33 -8.86
C SER A 112 -7.37 -4.06 -7.90
N VAL A 113 -6.83 -5.20 -8.32
CA VAL A 113 -5.89 -6.04 -7.55
C VAL A 113 -4.66 -6.27 -8.42
N ASP A 114 -3.48 -5.90 -7.94
CA ASP A 114 -2.20 -6.10 -8.65
C ASP A 114 -2.20 -5.57 -10.11
N GLY A 115 -2.89 -4.44 -10.34
CA GLY A 115 -3.03 -3.83 -11.66
C GLY A 115 -4.13 -4.44 -12.54
N VAL A 116 -4.83 -5.48 -12.09
CA VAL A 116 -5.99 -6.05 -12.78
C VAL A 116 -7.26 -5.44 -12.22
N ALA A 117 -8.00 -4.69 -13.06
CA ALA A 117 -9.29 -4.10 -12.69
C ALA A 117 -10.47 -5.02 -13.07
N SER A 118 -11.52 -4.97 -12.26
CA SER A 118 -12.83 -5.57 -12.53
C SER A 118 -13.93 -4.60 -12.14
N ASP A 119 -15.00 -4.64 -12.92
CA ASP A 119 -16.19 -3.83 -12.71
C ASP A 119 -17.31 -4.66 -12.08
N SER A 120 -18.20 -4.00 -11.32
CA SER A 120 -19.43 -4.62 -10.85
C SER A 120 -20.47 -4.70 -11.96
N ILE A 121 -21.30 -5.74 -11.92
CA ILE A 121 -22.42 -5.88 -12.87
C ILE A 121 -23.60 -4.97 -12.47
N GLN A 122 -23.67 -4.58 -11.19
CA GLN A 122 -24.75 -3.77 -10.63
C GLN A 122 -24.30 -2.32 -10.39
N LEU A 123 -25.22 -1.37 -10.58
CA LEU A 123 -25.06 0.05 -10.26
C LEU A 123 -25.42 0.31 -8.80
N PHE A 124 -24.61 1.09 -8.11
CA PHE A 124 -24.91 1.59 -6.77
C PHE A 124 -25.67 2.91 -6.87
N THR A 125 -26.70 3.11 -6.05
CA THR A 125 -27.48 4.36 -5.99
C THR A 125 -27.29 5.03 -4.63
N PRO A 126 -26.50 6.12 -4.51
CA PRO A 126 -26.41 6.88 -3.28
C PRO A 126 -27.78 7.48 -2.96
N VAL A 127 -28.25 7.28 -1.73
CA VAL A 127 -29.30 8.12 -1.18
C VAL A 127 -28.62 9.34 -0.60
N ALA A 128 -28.68 10.46 -1.31
CA ALA A 128 -28.33 11.74 -0.72
C ALA A 128 -29.19 11.88 0.55
N SER A 129 -28.55 12.12 1.68
CA SER A 129 -29.28 12.48 2.90
C SER A 129 -30.18 13.66 2.54
N LEU A 130 -31.50 13.44 2.54
CA LEU A 130 -32.43 14.55 2.41
C LEU A 130 -32.27 15.34 3.72
N ASP A 131 -31.82 16.58 3.60
CA ASP A 131 -31.84 17.56 4.69
C ASP A 131 -33.22 17.50 5.39
N LEU A 132 -33.23 17.26 6.70
CA LEU A 132 -34.41 17.33 7.57
C LEU A 132 -34.16 18.38 8.65
#